data_AF-A0A150GME6-F1
#
_entry.id   AF-A0A150GME6-F1
#
_cell.length_a   1.000
_cell.length_b   1.000
_cell.length_c   1.000
_cell.angle_alpha   90.00
_cell.angle_beta   90.00
_cell.angle_gamma   90.00
#
_symmetry.space_group_name_H-M   'P 1'
#
loop_
_entity.id
_entity.type
_entity.pdbx_description
1 polymer ?
#
loop_
_entity_poly.entity_id
_entity_poly.type
_entity_poly.pdbx_seq_one_letter_code
_entity_poly.pdbx_strand_id
1 'polypeptide(L)'
;MSHNIQCQSPSAAAPFPLSTSTRERQAMSTGDCCWICLLGPEAGELERPCPCPRFVHRTCLGRWQLQSAGRSEESKCRFCASALPSLEEQLCPQRLRPVAEKVVPYMAVVYQGQHYKIPVKPGVEGMAEFRARVSFECAAPTSGEKLTLKGMNCFNAAAACAAISAAKRAAGEDGGFEWKEHPLAATTAAGGGGGSGSSVARHR
;
A
#
# COMPACT_ATOMS: atom_id res chain seq x y z
N MET A 1 -61.61 31.09 -36.41
CA MET A 1 -62.28 30.64 -37.65
C MET A 1 -61.79 31.55 -38.76
N SER A 2 -61.04 31.00 -39.72
CA SER A 2 -60.46 31.67 -40.91
C SER A 2 -59.43 32.76 -40.54
N HIS A 3 -58.27 32.91 -41.18
CA HIS A 3 -58.09 33.19 -42.60
C HIS A 3 -56.75 32.68 -43.13
N ASN A 4 -56.85 32.21 -44.37
CA ASN A 4 -55.85 31.91 -45.37
C ASN A 4 -55.03 33.17 -45.74
N ILE A 5 -53.69 33.11 -45.77
CA ILE A 5 -52.84 34.06 -46.52
C ILE A 5 -51.72 33.30 -47.25
N GLN A 6 -51.97 33.16 -48.54
CA GLN A 6 -51.09 33.26 -49.71
C GLN A 6 -49.56 33.19 -49.54
N CYS A 7 -49.00 32.25 -50.28
CA CYS A 7 -47.60 32.16 -50.71
C CYS A 7 -47.10 33.42 -51.44
N GLN A 8 -45.85 33.80 -51.19
CA GLN A 8 -45.00 34.55 -52.13
C GLN A 8 -43.66 33.81 -52.27
N SER A 9 -43.37 33.36 -53.49
CA SER A 9 -42.04 33.06 -54.04
C SER A 9 -41.57 34.31 -54.81
N PRO A 10 -40.26 34.63 -54.98
CA PRO A 10 -39.20 33.76 -55.54
C PRO A 10 -37.83 33.95 -54.83
N SER A 11 -36.77 33.18 -55.07
CA SER A 11 -35.89 33.33 -56.23
C SER A 11 -34.67 32.41 -56.04
N ALA A 12 -34.15 31.92 -57.16
CA ALA A 12 -33.09 30.93 -57.29
C ALA A 12 -31.72 31.38 -56.75
N ALA A 13 -30.98 30.44 -56.14
CA ALA A 13 -29.52 30.43 -56.14
C ALA A 13 -28.97 29.02 -55.84
N ALA A 14 -28.31 28.45 -56.86
CA ALA A 14 -27.23 27.46 -56.90
C ALA A 14 -27.31 26.13 -56.08
N PRO A 15 -26.97 24.98 -56.70
CA PRO A 15 -26.81 23.71 -55.99
C PRO A 15 -25.51 23.74 -55.17
N PHE A 16 -25.64 23.72 -53.84
CA PHE A 16 -24.53 23.33 -52.98
C PHE A 16 -24.21 21.84 -53.22
N PRO A 17 -22.92 21.46 -53.26
CA PRO A 17 -22.54 20.07 -53.48
C PRO A 17 -23.18 19.21 -52.40
N LEU A 18 -23.77 18.08 -52.81
CA LEU A 18 -24.03 16.97 -51.90
C LEU A 18 -22.69 16.59 -51.29
N SER A 19 -22.39 17.17 -50.13
CA SER A 19 -21.40 16.61 -49.24
C SER A 19 -22.00 15.28 -48.83
N THR A 20 -21.53 14.23 -49.49
CA THR A 20 -21.53 12.86 -49.01
C THR A 20 -20.90 12.90 -47.63
N SER A 21 -21.71 13.25 -46.63
CA SER A 21 -21.49 12.85 -45.26
C SER A 21 -21.80 11.36 -45.24
N THR A 22 -20.89 10.61 -45.87
CA THR A 22 -20.50 9.30 -45.41
C THR A 22 -20.18 9.53 -43.96
N ARG A 23 -21.19 9.33 -43.13
CA ARG A 23 -21.07 9.18 -41.69
C ARG A 23 -20.21 7.93 -41.56
N GLU A 24 -18.90 8.11 -41.69
CA GLU A 24 -17.88 7.21 -41.23
C GLU A 24 -18.17 7.05 -39.74
N ARG A 25 -19.02 6.06 -39.45
CA ARG A 25 -18.86 5.23 -38.29
C ARG A 25 -17.44 4.71 -38.39
N GLN A 26 -16.50 5.49 -37.87
CA GLN A 26 -15.31 4.92 -37.26
C GLN A 26 -15.87 3.90 -36.28
N ALA A 27 -15.81 2.63 -36.68
CA ALA A 27 -15.84 1.54 -35.75
C ALA A 27 -14.70 1.83 -34.78
N MET A 28 -15.02 2.46 -33.64
CA MET A 28 -14.19 2.31 -32.45
C MET A 28 -14.07 0.80 -32.31
N SER A 29 -12.91 0.24 -32.64
CA SER A 29 -12.61 -1.09 -32.18
C SER A 29 -12.80 -1.00 -30.68
N THR A 30 -13.83 -1.66 -30.17
CA THR A 30 -14.00 -1.95 -28.75
C THR A 30 -12.91 -2.94 -28.40
N GLY A 31 -11.67 -2.49 -28.56
CA GLY A 31 -10.46 -3.26 -28.41
C GLY A 31 -10.35 -3.65 -26.96
N ASP A 32 -9.92 -4.88 -26.76
CA ASP A 32 -9.60 -5.42 -25.46
C ASP A 32 -8.70 -4.41 -24.73
N CYS A 33 -9.21 -3.81 -23.65
CA CYS A 33 -8.48 -2.85 -22.84
C CYS A 33 -8.36 -3.36 -21.41
N CYS A 34 -7.27 -3.00 -20.76
CA CYS A 34 -7.03 -3.35 -19.36
C CYS A 34 -8.03 -2.61 -18.47
N TRP A 35 -8.77 -3.35 -17.64
CA TRP A 35 -9.76 -2.74 -16.75
C TRP A 35 -9.15 -1.88 -15.63
N ILE A 36 -7.83 -1.96 -15.41
CA ILE A 36 -7.11 -1.19 -14.38
C ILE A 36 -6.60 0.14 -14.93
N CYS A 37 -5.86 0.13 -16.04
CA CYS A 37 -5.22 1.33 -16.59
C CYS A 37 -5.94 1.91 -17.82
N LEU A 38 -6.94 1.20 -18.35
CA LEU A 38 -7.73 1.56 -19.54
C LEU A 38 -6.93 1.63 -20.85
N LEU A 39 -5.69 1.12 -20.85
CA LEU A 39 -4.84 1.00 -22.04
C LEU A 39 -5.03 -0.35 -22.72
N GLY A 40 -4.75 -0.42 -24.02
CA GLY A 40 -4.85 -1.62 -24.83
C GLY A 40 -3.58 -2.49 -24.79
N PRO A 41 -3.43 -3.42 -25.76
CA PRO A 41 -2.27 -4.33 -25.88
C PRO A 41 -0.92 -3.61 -26.07
N GLU A 42 -0.92 -2.34 -26.48
CA GLU A 42 0.29 -1.54 -26.67
C GLU A 42 1.06 -1.29 -25.37
N ALA A 43 0.38 -1.34 -24.22
CA ALA A 43 0.99 -1.19 -22.90
C ALA A 43 1.49 -2.52 -22.29
N GLY A 44 1.19 -3.66 -22.94
CA GLY A 44 1.57 -4.99 -22.49
C GLY A 44 0.55 -6.05 -22.90
N GLU A 45 0.91 -7.33 -22.70
CA GLU A 45 0.03 -8.46 -22.96
C GLU A 45 -1.21 -8.42 -22.07
N LEU A 46 -2.38 -8.59 -22.68
CA LEU A 46 -3.68 -8.65 -22.01
C LEU A 46 -4.09 -10.10 -21.78
N GLU A 47 -4.42 -10.41 -20.52
CA GLU A 47 -4.88 -11.74 -20.12
C GLU A 47 -6.24 -11.68 -19.40
N ARG A 48 -6.89 -12.84 -19.31
CA ARG A 48 -8.12 -13.04 -18.54
C ARG A 48 -7.83 -14.02 -17.38
N PRO A 49 -7.43 -13.52 -16.19
CA PRO A 49 -7.04 -14.38 -15.07
C PRO A 49 -8.23 -15.10 -14.41
N CYS A 50 -9.46 -14.78 -14.80
CA CYS A 50 -10.68 -15.37 -14.26
C CYS A 50 -11.79 -15.35 -15.34
N PRO A 51 -12.96 -15.99 -15.10
CA PRO A 51 -14.07 -16.06 -16.06
C PRO A 51 -14.72 -14.71 -16.39
N CYS A 52 -14.41 -13.63 -15.67
CA CYS A 52 -14.96 -12.32 -15.96
C CYS A 52 -14.65 -11.88 -17.40
N PRO A 53 -15.55 -11.13 -18.06
CA PRO A 53 -15.35 -10.65 -19.43
C PRO A 53 -14.46 -9.39 -19.46
N ARG A 54 -13.36 -9.39 -18.70
CA ARG A 54 -12.47 -8.23 -18.54
C ARG A 54 -11.03 -8.64 -18.74
N PHE A 55 -10.29 -7.86 -19.53
CA PHE A 55 -8.87 -8.04 -19.77
C PHE A 55 -8.04 -7.22 -18.80
N VAL A 56 -6.85 -7.70 -18.47
CA VAL A 56 -5.92 -7.00 -17.59
C VAL A 56 -4.49 -7.27 -18.04
N HIS A 57 -3.61 -6.28 -17.90
CA HIS A 57 -2.18 -6.53 -18.02
C HIS A 57 -1.67 -7.29 -16.81
N ARG A 58 -0.78 -8.27 -17.03
CA ARG A 58 -0.11 -9.03 -15.96
C ARG A 58 0.51 -8.11 -14.87
N THR A 59 1.23 -7.07 -15.31
CA THR A 59 1.86 -6.11 -14.40
C THR A 59 0.86 -5.23 -13.66
N CYS A 60 -0.25 -4.84 -14.31
CA CYS A 60 -1.33 -4.09 -13.66
C CYS A 60 -2.03 -4.95 -12.59
N LEU A 61 -2.28 -6.23 -12.88
CA LEU A 61 -2.85 -7.17 -11.92
C LEU A 61 -1.94 -7.33 -10.70
N GLY A 62 -0.64 -7.58 -10.90
CA GLY A 62 0.31 -7.69 -9.79
C GLY A 62 0.40 -6.42 -8.93
N ARG A 63 0.35 -5.22 -9.55
CA ARG A 63 0.29 -3.95 -8.80
C ARG A 63 -1.00 -3.78 -8.00
N TRP A 64 -2.14 -4.16 -8.60
CA TRP A 64 -3.43 -4.14 -7.92
C TRP A 64 -3.46 -5.10 -6.71
N GLN A 65 -2.89 -6.31 -6.86
CA GLN A 65 -2.76 -7.27 -5.78
C GLN A 65 -1.88 -6.72 -4.64
N LEU A 66 -0.74 -6.09 -4.96
CA LEU A 66 0.12 -5.41 -3.96
C LEU A 66 -0.63 -4.31 -3.19
N GLN A 67 -1.35 -3.44 -3.90
CA GLN A 67 -2.17 -2.39 -3.28
C GLN A 67 -3.33 -2.97 -2.45
N SER A 68 -3.66 -4.24 -2.69
CA SER A 68 -4.71 -5.00 -2.02
C SER A 68 -4.23 -5.96 -0.95
N ALA A 69 -2.95 -5.90 -0.58
CA ALA A 69 -2.38 -6.71 0.48
C ALA A 69 -3.23 -6.69 1.76
N GLY A 70 -3.54 -7.88 2.29
CA GLY A 70 -4.39 -8.08 3.46
C GLY A 70 -5.89 -8.03 3.19
N ARG A 71 -6.33 -7.82 1.95
CA ARG A 71 -7.74 -7.89 1.53
C ARG A 71 -7.98 -9.11 0.66
N SER A 72 -9.26 -9.46 0.45
CA SER A 72 -9.63 -10.59 -0.40
C SER A 72 -9.10 -10.45 -1.83
N GLU A 73 -9.02 -9.22 -2.31
CA GLU A 73 -8.60 -8.83 -3.66
C GLU A 73 -7.11 -9.04 -3.94
N GLU A 74 -6.31 -9.32 -2.92
CA GLU A 74 -4.92 -9.77 -3.07
C GLU A 74 -4.85 -11.10 -3.84
N SER A 75 -5.81 -11.99 -3.60
CA SER A 75 -5.80 -13.37 -4.10
C SER A 75 -7.09 -13.80 -4.82
N LYS A 76 -8.13 -12.97 -4.80
CA LYS A 76 -9.44 -13.28 -5.40
C LYS A 76 -9.96 -12.14 -6.27
N CYS A 77 -10.67 -12.47 -7.34
CA CYS A 77 -11.31 -11.48 -8.19
C CYS A 77 -12.40 -10.73 -7.41
N ARG A 78 -12.38 -9.39 -7.43
CA ARG A 78 -13.42 -8.56 -6.79
C ARG A 78 -14.84 -8.79 -7.33
N PHE A 79 -14.96 -9.29 -8.56
CA PHE A 79 -16.24 -9.46 -9.24
C PHE A 79 -16.81 -10.87 -9.09
N CYS A 80 -16.01 -11.91 -9.33
CA CYS A 80 -16.47 -13.30 -9.32
C CYS A 80 -15.89 -14.14 -8.17
N ALA A 81 -15.04 -13.57 -7.31
CA ALA A 81 -14.37 -14.24 -6.19
C ALA A 81 -13.47 -15.45 -6.55
N SER A 82 -13.29 -15.76 -7.84
CA SER A 82 -12.36 -16.79 -8.30
C SER A 82 -10.92 -16.44 -7.87
N ALA A 83 -10.13 -17.47 -7.60
CA ALA A 83 -8.71 -17.30 -7.29
C ALA A 83 -7.98 -16.63 -8.46
N LEU A 84 -7.14 -15.66 -8.15
CA LEU A 84 -6.24 -15.01 -9.10
C LEU A 84 -4.87 -15.70 -9.06
N PRO A 85 -4.05 -15.57 -10.12
CA PRO A 85 -2.66 -16.02 -10.09
C PRO A 85 -1.89 -15.42 -8.92
N SER A 86 -0.87 -16.15 -8.44
CA SER A 86 -0.06 -15.70 -7.32
C SER A 86 0.71 -14.43 -7.68
N LEU A 87 0.99 -13.58 -6.69
CA LEU A 87 1.74 -12.34 -6.90
C LEU A 87 3.14 -12.61 -7.46
N GLU A 88 3.77 -13.69 -7.02
CA GLU A 88 5.08 -14.14 -7.52
C GLU A 88 5.01 -14.49 -9.01
N GLU A 89 3.97 -15.21 -9.44
CA GLU A 89 3.78 -15.48 -10.86
C GLU A 89 3.68 -14.19 -11.66
N GLN A 90 2.95 -13.20 -11.15
CA GLN A 90 2.67 -11.96 -11.84
C GLN A 90 3.89 -11.03 -11.92
N LEU A 91 4.65 -10.89 -10.83
CA LEU A 91 5.72 -9.89 -10.72
C LEU A 91 7.14 -10.45 -10.83
N CYS A 92 7.37 -11.74 -10.61
CA CYS A 92 8.71 -12.32 -10.71
C CYS A 92 9.12 -12.48 -12.18
N PRO A 93 10.16 -11.76 -12.67
CA PRO A 93 10.66 -11.95 -14.03
C PRO A 93 11.11 -13.40 -14.24
N GLN A 94 10.70 -14.03 -15.36
CA GLN A 94 10.96 -15.45 -15.63
C GLN A 94 12.42 -15.87 -15.43
N ARG A 95 13.36 -15.02 -15.88
CA ARG A 95 14.81 -15.26 -15.75
C ARG A 95 15.30 -15.36 -14.29
N LEU A 96 14.57 -14.79 -13.33
CA LEU A 96 14.95 -14.76 -11.91
C LEU A 96 14.33 -15.89 -11.10
N ARG A 97 13.30 -16.59 -11.59
CA ARG A 97 12.60 -17.64 -10.84
C ARG A 97 13.52 -18.75 -10.30
N PRO A 98 14.43 -19.34 -11.11
CA PRO A 98 15.30 -20.42 -10.61
C PRO A 98 16.29 -19.97 -9.53
N VAL A 99 16.57 -18.66 -9.47
CA VAL A 99 17.45 -18.05 -8.47
C VAL A 99 16.64 -17.67 -7.24
N ALA A 100 15.44 -17.10 -7.41
CA ALA A 100 14.55 -16.69 -6.33
C ALA A 100 14.21 -17.85 -5.38
N GLU A 101 14.02 -19.06 -5.92
CA GLU A 101 13.77 -20.27 -5.14
C GLU A 101 14.97 -20.73 -4.28
N LYS A 102 16.19 -20.33 -4.65
CA LYS A 102 17.44 -20.80 -4.01
C LYS A 102 18.03 -19.81 -3.01
N VAL A 103 17.58 -18.56 -3.03
CA VAL A 103 18.10 -17.50 -2.15
C VAL A 103 17.19 -17.31 -0.95
N VAL A 104 17.78 -16.97 0.20
CA VAL A 104 17.01 -16.59 1.39
C VAL A 104 16.67 -15.10 1.30
N PRO A 105 15.39 -14.71 1.17
CA PRO A 105 15.01 -13.31 1.12
C PRO A 105 15.12 -12.67 2.51
N TYR A 106 15.42 -11.37 2.54
CA TYR A 106 15.47 -10.56 3.76
C TYR A 106 14.43 -9.44 3.69
N MET A 107 13.77 -9.17 4.81
CA MET A 107 12.90 -8.01 4.99
C MET A 107 13.53 -7.04 6.00
N ALA A 108 13.39 -5.74 5.74
CA ALA A 108 13.72 -4.71 6.72
C ALA A 108 12.48 -4.44 7.58
N VAL A 109 12.59 -4.67 8.89
CA VAL A 109 11.61 -4.22 9.88
C VAL A 109 12.12 -2.91 10.47
N VAL A 110 11.31 -1.85 10.38
CA VAL A 110 11.66 -0.54 10.94
C VAL A 110 10.98 -0.40 12.29
N TYR A 111 11.78 -0.22 13.35
CA TYR A 111 11.28 0.05 14.70
C TYR A 111 12.06 1.22 15.28
N GLN A 112 11.34 2.27 15.69
CA GLN A 112 11.94 3.51 16.23
C GLN A 112 13.05 4.11 15.32
N GLY A 113 12.84 4.06 14.01
CA GLY A 113 13.83 4.55 13.02
C GLY A 113 15.03 3.64 12.79
N GLN A 114 15.15 2.52 13.52
CA GLN A 114 16.19 1.51 13.30
C GLN A 114 15.71 0.42 12.33
N HIS A 115 16.59 0.00 11.43
CA HIS A 115 16.30 -1.01 10.41
C HIS A 115 16.89 -2.36 10.80
N TYR A 116 16.02 -3.34 11.04
CA TYR A 116 16.41 -4.72 11.35
C TYR A 116 16.24 -5.59 10.10
N LYS A 117 17.33 -6.16 9.59
CA LYS A 117 17.29 -7.11 8.47
C LYS A 117 16.99 -8.50 9.00
N ILE A 118 15.83 -9.04 8.63
CA ILE A 118 15.35 -10.35 9.10
C ILE A 118 15.21 -11.29 7.90
N PRO A 119 15.86 -12.47 7.90
CA PRO A 119 15.62 -13.46 6.86
C PRO A 119 14.20 -14.00 6.99
N VAL A 120 13.48 -14.07 5.89
CA VAL A 120 12.07 -14.51 5.86
C VAL A 120 11.89 -15.69 4.91
N LYS A 121 10.82 -16.45 5.14
CA LYS A 121 10.31 -17.42 4.18
C LYS A 121 8.88 -17.00 3.80
N PRO A 122 8.48 -17.11 2.53
CA PRO A 122 7.08 -16.93 2.16
C PRO A 122 6.17 -17.96 2.83
N GLY A 123 4.87 -17.64 2.92
CA GLY A 123 3.85 -18.57 3.39
C GLY A 123 3.67 -18.64 4.91
N VAL A 124 2.77 -19.52 5.34
CA VAL A 124 2.30 -19.62 6.73
C VAL A 124 3.41 -20.05 7.70
N GLU A 125 4.29 -20.96 7.27
CA GLU A 125 5.43 -21.42 8.08
C GLU A 125 6.45 -20.32 8.31
N GLY A 126 6.79 -19.57 7.26
CA GLY A 126 7.70 -18.43 7.37
C GLY A 126 7.14 -17.30 8.23
N MET A 127 5.82 -17.07 8.18
CA MET A 127 5.16 -16.14 9.08
C MET A 127 5.18 -16.62 10.54
N ALA A 128 5.00 -17.91 10.79
CA ALA A 128 5.12 -18.49 12.13
C ALA A 128 6.55 -18.35 12.67
N GLU A 129 7.55 -18.66 11.85
CA GLU A 129 8.98 -18.48 12.18
C GLU A 129 9.30 -17.02 12.47
N PHE A 130 8.80 -16.08 11.66
CA PHE A 130 8.97 -14.65 11.87
C PHE A 130 8.38 -14.20 13.20
N ARG A 131 7.14 -14.61 13.52
CA ARG A 131 6.47 -14.26 14.79
C ARG A 131 7.20 -14.81 16.01
N ALA A 132 7.82 -15.98 15.90
CA ALA A 132 8.58 -16.59 16.98
C ALA A 132 9.90 -15.86 17.30
N ARG A 133 10.44 -15.10 16.34
CA ARG A 133 11.69 -14.32 16.52
C ARG A 133 11.47 -13.00 17.28
N VAL A 134 10.25 -12.48 17.30
CA VAL A 134 9.93 -11.28 18.08
C VAL A 134 9.96 -11.64 19.56
N SER A 135 10.77 -10.92 20.34
CA SER A 135 10.86 -11.09 21.80
C SER A 135 10.68 -9.75 22.49
N PHE A 136 10.01 -9.76 23.64
CA PHE A 136 9.81 -8.60 24.49
C PHE A 136 10.62 -8.77 25.76
N GLU A 137 11.29 -7.72 26.19
CA GLU A 137 11.93 -7.67 27.50
C GLU A 137 11.10 -6.78 28.42
N CYS A 138 10.83 -7.23 29.64
CA CYS A 138 10.15 -6.44 30.67
C CYS A 138 10.66 -6.85 32.06
N ALA A 139 10.43 -6.02 33.09
CA ALA A 139 10.69 -6.42 34.47
C ALA A 139 9.48 -7.18 35.05
N ALA A 140 9.74 -8.23 35.83
CA ALA A 140 8.70 -8.99 36.52
C ALA A 140 7.97 -8.08 37.54
N PRO A 141 6.62 -8.10 37.60
CA PRO A 141 5.87 -7.16 38.42
C PRO A 141 6.08 -7.37 39.93
N THR A 142 6.39 -8.59 40.36
CA THR A 142 6.59 -8.93 41.78
C THR A 142 8.05 -8.90 42.21
N SER A 143 8.95 -9.52 41.43
CA SER A 143 10.36 -9.66 41.79
C SER A 143 11.29 -8.58 41.22
N GLY A 144 10.85 -7.84 40.19
CA GLY A 144 11.72 -6.90 39.46
C GLY A 144 12.73 -7.56 38.52
N GLU A 145 12.77 -8.90 38.45
CA GLU A 145 13.70 -9.65 37.61
C GLU A 145 13.46 -9.40 36.10
N LYS A 146 14.52 -9.42 35.29
CA LYS A 146 14.41 -9.32 33.84
C LYS A 146 13.71 -10.55 33.26
N LEU A 147 12.59 -10.33 32.60
CA LEU A 147 11.89 -11.35 31.82
C LEU A 147 12.10 -11.11 30.33
N THR A 148 12.39 -12.20 29.60
CA THR A 148 12.37 -12.21 28.13
C THR A 148 11.23 -13.10 27.67
N LEU A 149 10.17 -12.49 27.14
CA LEU A 149 8.98 -13.16 26.63
C LEU A 149 9.10 -13.31 25.12
N LYS A 150 9.05 -14.56 24.62
CA LYS A 150 9.22 -14.87 23.20
C LYS A 150 7.87 -15.02 22.50
N GLY A 151 7.78 -14.52 21.28
CA GLY A 151 6.61 -14.64 20.43
C GLY A 151 5.67 -13.45 20.54
N MET A 152 5.04 -13.11 19.42
CA MET A 152 4.15 -11.96 19.30
C MET A 152 2.88 -12.07 20.18
N ASN A 153 2.49 -13.29 20.56
CA ASN A 153 1.37 -13.54 21.50
C ASN A 153 1.67 -13.09 22.93
N CYS A 154 2.93 -12.88 23.30
CA CYS A 154 3.31 -12.37 24.61
C CYS A 154 3.21 -10.84 24.75
N PHE A 155 2.81 -10.12 23.69
CA PHE A 155 2.73 -8.66 23.70
C PHE A 155 1.91 -8.10 24.88
N ASN A 156 0.70 -8.61 25.10
CA ASN A 156 -0.17 -8.10 26.16
C ASN A 156 0.42 -8.33 27.56
N ALA A 157 1.08 -9.47 27.78
CA ALA A 157 1.74 -9.75 29.05
C ALA A 157 2.95 -8.82 29.26
N ALA A 158 3.79 -8.63 28.24
CA ALA A 158 4.92 -7.71 28.29
C ALA A 158 4.46 -6.25 28.55
N ALA A 159 3.39 -5.82 27.89
CA ALA A 159 2.80 -4.49 28.06
C ALA A 159 2.25 -4.28 29.48
N ALA A 160 1.58 -5.29 30.05
CA ALA A 160 1.10 -5.24 31.43
C ALA A 160 2.27 -5.13 32.43
N CYS A 161 3.32 -5.93 32.27
CA CYS A 161 4.54 -5.82 33.08
C CYS A 161 5.17 -4.42 32.97
N ALA A 162 5.32 -3.89 31.75
CA ALA A 162 5.85 -2.55 31.52
C ALA A 162 5.00 -1.45 32.17
N ALA A 163 3.66 -1.56 32.11
CA ALA A 163 2.75 -0.60 32.74
C ALA A 163 2.87 -0.61 34.27
N ILE A 164 2.94 -1.80 34.89
CA ILE A 164 3.15 -1.94 36.34
C ILE A 164 4.51 -1.36 36.73
N SER A 165 5.58 -1.67 36.01
CA SER A 165 6.91 -1.10 36.26
C SER A 165 6.93 0.43 36.13
N ALA A 166 6.19 1.00 35.17
CA ALA A 166 6.04 2.45 35.05
C ALA A 166 5.28 3.05 36.24
N ALA A 167 4.20 2.42 36.69
CA ALA A 167 3.43 2.85 37.85
C ALA A 167 4.26 2.83 39.14
N LYS A 168 5.04 1.76 39.37
CA LYS A 168 5.95 1.64 40.52
C LYS A 168 7.00 2.76 40.56
N ARG A 169 7.63 3.07 39.42
CA ARG A 169 8.56 4.22 39.30
C ARG A 169 7.88 5.55 39.61
N ALA A 170 6.66 5.77 39.12
CA ALA A 170 5.92 7.00 39.40
C ALA A 170 5.51 7.13 40.89
N ALA A 171 5.32 6.01 41.59
CA ALA A 171 5.02 5.97 43.02
C ALA A 171 6.27 6.04 43.93
N GLY A 172 7.48 5.98 43.37
CA GLY A 172 8.73 5.93 44.14
C GLY A 172 9.09 4.54 44.68
N GLU A 173 8.38 3.49 44.25
CA GLU A 173 8.67 2.09 44.58
C GLU A 173 9.69 1.54 43.58
N ASP A 174 10.95 1.99 43.64
CA ASP A 174 11.92 1.66 42.61
C ASP A 174 12.47 0.23 42.78
N GLY A 175 12.15 -0.65 41.83
CA GLY A 175 12.54 -2.06 41.82
C GLY A 175 13.93 -2.34 41.25
N GLY A 176 14.78 -1.31 41.07
CA GLY A 176 16.20 -1.45 40.74
C GLY A 176 16.53 -1.99 39.35
N PHE A 177 15.59 -2.03 38.40
CA PHE A 177 15.85 -2.50 37.04
C PHE A 177 16.24 -1.35 36.09
N GLU A 178 17.51 -1.30 35.71
CA GLU A 178 18.06 -0.32 34.77
C GLU A 178 17.90 -0.78 33.31
N TRP A 179 17.19 0.01 32.50
CA TRP A 179 17.12 -0.18 31.06
C TRP A 179 18.34 0.47 30.40
N LYS A 180 19.09 -0.30 29.60
CA LYS A 180 20.01 0.32 28.63
C LYS A 180 19.18 0.86 27.47
N GLU A 181 18.87 2.15 27.52
CA GLU A 181 18.24 2.84 26.40
C GLU A 181 19.16 2.77 25.19
N HIS A 182 18.64 2.27 24.07
CA HIS A 182 19.28 2.49 22.79
C HIS A 182 18.99 3.93 22.37
N PRO A 183 20.01 4.74 22.03
CA PRO A 183 19.77 6.13 21.64
C PRO A 183 18.83 6.17 20.44
N LEU A 184 17.66 6.78 20.64
CA LEU A 184 16.77 7.15 19.56
C LEU A 184 17.56 8.09 18.66
N ALA A 185 17.82 7.67 17.41
CA ALA A 185 18.43 8.54 16.43
C ALA A 185 17.50 9.74 16.26
N ALA A 186 17.92 10.90 16.78
CA ALA A 186 17.21 12.15 16.64
C ALA A 186 16.97 12.40 15.15
N THR A 187 15.73 12.23 14.71
CA THR A 187 15.32 12.70 13.40
C THR A 187 15.30 14.22 13.50
N THR A 188 16.37 14.84 13.03
CA THR A 188 16.50 16.28 12.89
C THR A 188 15.44 16.76 11.91
N ALA A 189 14.33 17.25 12.44
CA ALA A 189 13.47 18.16 11.71
C ALA A 189 14.24 19.48 11.55
N ALA A 190 14.90 19.62 10.40
CA ALA A 190 15.49 20.85 9.94
C ALA A 190 14.39 21.85 9.55
N GLY A 191 14.46 23.04 10.15
CA GLY A 191 13.67 24.23 9.80
C GLY A 191 13.60 25.12 11.04
N GLY A 192 14.24 26.27 11.17
CA GLY A 192 14.85 27.16 10.19
C GLY A 192 14.37 28.58 10.52
N GLY A 193 15.30 29.47 10.90
CA GLY A 193 15.10 30.92 11.07
C GLY A 193 14.55 31.33 12.45
N GLY A 194 15.14 32.25 13.21
CA GLY A 194 16.06 33.33 12.85
C GLY A 194 15.41 34.68 13.14
N GLY A 195 15.65 35.22 14.34
CA GLY A 195 15.86 36.65 14.55
C GLY A 195 14.68 37.54 14.98
N SER A 196 15.01 38.40 15.96
CA SER A 196 14.55 39.78 16.18
C SER A 196 13.40 39.98 17.18
N GLY A 197 13.77 40.49 18.36
CA GLY A 197 12.83 41.05 19.35
C GLY A 197 13.60 41.83 20.41
N SER A 198 13.73 43.15 20.17
CA SER A 198 14.47 44.10 21.00
C SER A 198 13.81 44.39 22.36
N SER A 199 14.66 44.81 23.31
CA SER A 199 14.40 45.77 24.40
C SER A 199 13.51 45.35 25.58
N VAL A 200 14.02 45.41 26.82
CA VAL A 200 13.87 46.56 27.75
C VAL A 200 14.67 46.31 29.05
N ALA A 201 15.24 47.40 29.55
CA ALA A 201 16.06 47.59 30.76
C ALA A 201 15.48 47.05 32.09
N ARG A 202 16.36 46.89 33.09
CA ARG A 202 16.34 47.64 34.38
C ARG A 202 17.52 47.26 35.29
N HIS A 203 18.15 48.30 35.85
CA HIS A 203 18.82 48.47 37.16
C HIS A 203 19.25 47.21 37.93
N ARG A 204 20.51 47.11 38.37
CA ARG A 204 21.15 47.99 39.36
C ARG A 204 22.68 47.87 39.29
#